data_AF-A0A6M8NA94-F1
#
_entry.id   AF-A0A6M8NA94-F1
#
_cell.length_a   1.000
_cell.length_b   1.000
_cell.length_c   1.000
_cell.angle_alpha   90.00
_cell.angle_beta   90.00
_cell.angle_gamma   90.00
#
_symmetry.space_group_name_H-M   'P 1'
#
loop_
_entity.id
_entity.type
_entity.pdbx_description
1 polymer ?
#
loop_
_entity_poly.entity_id
_entity_poly.type
_entity_poly.pdbx_seq_one_letter_code
_entity_poly.pdbx_strand_id
1 'polypeptide(L)'
;MKTLFLFTLTSLLVLNLNARENPFSMNDIFEEETGKMLELNETPNTVEGIQEAQYIKQMQQQMGNNTNANKNSVEQKSVTPKEKPAPKTYSKQEVDSLIQKTKSQTEQKAKEIVKKELANTKVAQPEQVVYVKPRPDVSADDALIAKNILPFLKIEYNDNKLLIHTEHKVSKKFSVVKENKLVIDYKAKVNFNTKKDDIDSKTFKKIAVGNHKTEGFFRVAIELVNKPSNYDVTYNDNIITITKKN
;
A
#
# COMPACT_ATOMS: atom_id res chain seq x y z
N MET A 1 -24.40 -42.29 41.18
CA MET A 1 -24.97 -41.54 40.04
C MET A 1 -25.13 -40.03 40.28
N LYS A 2 -25.35 -39.53 41.51
CA LYS A 2 -25.52 -38.08 41.76
C LYS A 2 -24.24 -37.23 41.63
N THR A 3 -23.06 -37.81 41.86
CA THR A 3 -21.77 -37.10 41.80
C THR A 3 -21.22 -36.92 40.37
N LEU A 4 -21.52 -37.87 39.47
CA LEU A 4 -21.16 -37.78 38.05
C LEU A 4 -21.97 -36.71 37.32
N PHE A 5 -23.26 -36.56 37.66
CA PHE A 5 -24.11 -35.52 37.08
C PHE A 5 -23.67 -34.10 37.48
N LEU A 6 -23.16 -33.94 38.71
CA LEU A 6 -22.66 -32.66 39.20
C LEU A 6 -21.37 -32.24 38.49
N PHE A 7 -20.50 -33.21 38.16
CA PHE A 7 -19.27 -32.99 37.40
C PHE A 7 -19.54 -32.61 35.93
N THR A 8 -20.53 -33.24 35.29
CA THR A 8 -20.92 -32.88 33.92
C THR A 8 -21.58 -31.52 33.85
N LEU A 9 -22.37 -31.14 34.86
CA LEU A 9 -23.04 -29.83 34.90
C LEU A 9 -22.06 -28.68 35.15
N THR A 10 -21.04 -28.90 36.01
CA THR A 10 -19.99 -27.90 36.24
C THR A 10 -19.09 -27.72 35.01
N SER A 11 -18.75 -28.80 34.29
CA SER A 11 -17.93 -28.69 33.07
C SER A 11 -18.62 -27.93 31.93
N LEU A 12 -19.96 -28.00 31.81
CA LEU A 12 -20.71 -27.21 30.82
C LEU A 12 -20.81 -25.73 31.18
N LEU A 13 -20.76 -25.38 32.48
CA LEU A 13 -20.90 -24.00 32.92
C LEU A 13 -19.64 -23.18 32.63
N VAL A 14 -18.43 -23.77 32.73
CA VAL A 14 -17.15 -23.09 32.48
C VAL A 14 -17.00 -22.64 31.01
N LEU A 15 -17.62 -23.36 30.06
CA LEU A 15 -17.58 -22.98 28.63
C LEU A 15 -18.49 -21.80 28.28
N ASN A 16 -19.40 -21.41 29.18
CA ASN A 16 -20.33 -20.28 28.99
C ASN A 16 -19.98 -19.06 29.84
N LEU A 17 -18.90 -19.12 30.63
CA LEU A 17 -18.32 -17.99 31.36
C LEU A 17 -17.42 -17.16 30.44
N ASN A 18 -17.91 -16.72 29.28
CA ASN A 18 -17.37 -15.51 28.68
C ASN A 18 -17.98 -14.35 29.45
N ALA A 19 -17.29 -13.90 30.50
CA ALA A 19 -17.63 -12.65 31.16
C ALA A 19 -17.74 -11.58 30.06
N ARG A 20 -18.88 -10.89 30.01
CA ARG A 20 -19.05 -9.72 29.15
C ARG A 20 -18.14 -8.65 29.72
N GLU A 21 -16.89 -8.68 29.29
CA GLU A 21 -15.88 -7.74 29.76
C GLU A 21 -16.29 -6.32 29.38
N ASN A 22 -15.95 -5.41 30.27
CA ASN A 22 -16.31 -4.02 30.12
C ASN A 22 -15.66 -3.50 28.81
N PRO A 23 -16.44 -2.99 27.84
CA PRO A 23 -15.88 -2.45 26.60
C PRO A 23 -15.00 -1.20 26.83
N PHE A 24 -14.90 -0.72 28.07
CA PHE A 24 -14.03 0.39 28.48
C PHE A 24 -12.86 -0.02 29.38
N SER A 25 -12.62 -1.32 29.63
CA SER A 25 -11.36 -1.74 30.25
C SER A 25 -10.25 -1.81 29.20
N MET A 26 -9.08 -1.28 29.51
CA MET A 26 -7.87 -1.51 28.74
C MET A 26 -7.52 -2.98 28.83
N ASN A 27 -7.94 -3.76 27.83
CA ASN A 27 -7.55 -5.15 27.69
C ASN A 27 -6.20 -5.22 26.96
N ASP A 28 -5.42 -6.26 27.21
CA ASP A 28 -4.09 -6.50 26.60
C ASP A 28 -4.10 -6.39 25.06
N ILE A 29 -5.27 -6.64 24.44
CA ILE A 29 -5.51 -6.50 23.00
C ILE A 29 -5.38 -5.04 22.53
N PHE A 30 -5.84 -4.07 23.32
CA PHE A 30 -5.75 -2.66 22.97
C PHE A 30 -4.32 -2.13 23.08
N GLU A 31 -3.55 -2.59 24.08
CA GLU A 31 -2.11 -2.28 24.16
C GLU A 31 -1.33 -2.94 23.01
N GLU A 32 -1.67 -4.17 22.62
CA GLU A 32 -1.04 -4.83 21.48
C GLU A 32 -1.39 -4.14 20.15
N GLU A 33 -2.63 -3.67 19.98
CA GLU A 33 -3.06 -2.99 18.75
C GLU A 33 -2.52 -1.55 18.65
N THR A 34 -2.46 -0.81 19.76
CA THR A 34 -1.81 0.51 19.80
C THR A 34 -0.28 0.39 19.64
N GLY A 35 0.34 -0.63 20.23
CA GLY A 35 1.75 -0.97 20.03
C GLY A 35 2.06 -1.31 18.57
N LYS A 36 1.22 -2.12 17.91
CA LYS A 36 1.36 -2.46 16.48
C LYS A 36 1.14 -1.26 15.56
N MET A 37 0.23 -0.34 15.89
CA MET A 37 0.06 0.90 15.12
C MET A 37 1.28 1.83 15.23
N LEU A 38 1.96 1.85 16.38
CA LEU A 38 3.20 2.60 16.56
C LEU A 38 4.37 1.97 15.77
N GLU A 39 4.44 0.63 15.72
CA GLU A 39 5.52 -0.10 15.04
C GLU A 39 5.41 -0.09 13.50
N LEU A 40 4.20 0.08 12.94
CA LEU A 40 3.96 0.08 11.49
C LEU A 40 4.37 1.37 10.75
N ASN A 41 4.86 2.40 11.45
CA ASN A 41 5.18 3.69 10.84
C ASN A 41 6.62 4.18 11.10
N GLU A 42 7.57 3.26 11.30
CA GLU A 42 8.93 3.62 11.73
C GLU A 42 9.92 4.03 10.63
N THR A 43 9.55 4.05 9.34
CA THR A 43 10.42 4.63 8.31
C THR A 43 9.64 5.41 7.26
N PRO A 44 9.51 6.75 7.40
CA PRO A 44 8.94 7.58 6.35
C PRO A 44 9.85 7.58 5.11
N ASN A 45 9.32 7.09 3.98
CA ASN A 45 10.03 7.04 2.69
C ASN A 45 9.88 8.34 1.86
N THR A 46 9.21 9.35 2.40
CA THR A 46 8.96 10.66 1.75
C THR A 46 9.57 11.79 2.58
N VAL A 47 9.98 12.87 1.90
CA VAL A 47 10.60 14.05 2.55
C VAL A 47 9.64 14.69 3.58
N GLU A 48 8.35 14.67 3.29
CA GLU A 48 7.28 15.16 4.19
C GLU A 48 7.16 14.28 5.44
N GLY A 49 7.17 12.95 5.30
CA GLY A 49 7.10 12.04 6.44
C GLY A 49 8.30 12.14 7.38
N ILE A 50 9.50 12.46 6.86
CA ILE A 50 10.70 12.69 7.69
C ILE A 50 10.53 13.97 8.53
N GLN A 51 9.96 15.04 7.95
CA GLN A 51 9.70 16.29 8.67
C GLN A 51 8.63 16.12 9.75
N GLU A 52 7.56 15.39 9.44
CA GLU A 52 6.49 15.08 10.40
C GLU A 52 7.02 14.23 11.57
N ALA A 53 7.84 13.21 11.29
CA ALA A 53 8.46 12.39 12.32
C ALA A 53 9.41 13.21 13.23
N GLN A 54 10.19 14.14 12.66
CA GLN A 54 11.04 15.05 13.44
C GLN A 54 10.22 15.99 14.33
N TYR A 55 9.12 16.53 13.81
CA TYR A 55 8.22 17.41 14.56
C TYR A 55 7.53 16.68 15.71
N ILE A 56 7.00 15.47 15.47
CA ILE A 56 6.36 14.63 16.48
C ILE A 56 7.36 14.31 17.61
N LYS A 57 8.60 13.95 17.25
CA LYS A 57 9.67 13.67 18.23
C LYS A 57 10.00 14.91 19.06
N GLN A 58 10.08 16.09 18.45
CA GLN A 58 10.32 17.34 19.15
C GLN A 58 9.19 17.69 20.12
N MET A 59 7.93 17.52 19.71
CA MET A 59 6.75 17.75 20.54
C MET A 59 6.67 16.77 21.71
N GLN A 60 6.97 15.49 21.50
CA GLN A 60 7.01 14.49 22.56
C GLN A 60 8.11 14.79 23.59
N GLN A 61 9.28 15.28 23.14
CA GLN A 61 10.34 15.71 24.06
C GLN A 61 9.95 16.96 24.86
N GLN A 62 9.25 17.92 24.24
CA GLN A 62 8.74 19.10 24.93
C GLN A 62 7.66 18.74 25.98
N MET A 63 6.83 17.73 25.70
CA MET A 63 5.81 17.22 26.62
C MET A 63 6.42 16.36 27.74
N GLY A 64 7.46 15.57 27.44
CA GLY A 64 8.15 14.71 28.40
C GLY A 64 8.96 15.48 29.45
N ASN A 65 9.46 16.66 29.10
CA ASN A 65 10.24 17.51 30.01
C ASN A 65 9.41 18.23 31.10
N ASN A 66 8.09 17.99 31.16
CA ASN A 66 7.20 18.61 32.15
C ASN A 66 6.58 17.59 33.13
N THR A 67 7.33 16.55 33.47
CA THR A 67 6.96 15.59 34.52
C THR A 67 7.76 15.83 35.80
N ASN A 68 7.71 17.05 36.34
CA ASN A 68 8.06 17.35 37.74
C ASN A 68 7.53 18.74 38.13
N ALA A 69 6.23 18.88 38.43
CA ALA A 69 5.75 19.82 39.43
C ALA A 69 4.24 19.70 39.67
N ASN A 70 3.97 19.37 40.94
CA ASN A 70 2.79 19.55 41.75
C ASN A 70 1.75 20.61 41.33
N LYS A 71 0.48 20.30 41.67
CA LYS A 71 -0.74 21.09 41.52
C LYS A 71 -0.68 22.44 42.28
N ASN A 72 -1.36 23.43 41.72
CA ASN A 72 -1.85 24.67 42.35
C ASN A 72 -0.82 25.62 42.99
N SER A 73 -0.44 26.67 42.23
CA SER A 73 -0.16 27.99 42.80
C SER A 73 -0.04 29.02 41.68
N VAL A 74 -0.98 29.98 41.66
CA VAL A 74 -0.92 31.19 40.83
C VAL A 74 -0.15 32.23 41.64
N GLU A 75 1.00 32.67 41.16
CA GLU A 75 1.68 33.86 41.69
C GLU A 75 1.81 34.94 40.62
N GLN A 76 1.18 36.08 40.92
CA GLN A 76 1.23 37.32 40.17
C GLN A 76 2.67 37.85 40.11
N LYS A 77 3.20 38.09 38.91
CA LYS A 77 4.40 38.89 38.71
C LYS A 77 4.04 40.29 38.24
N SER A 78 4.32 41.25 39.12
CA SER A 78 4.39 42.68 38.90
C SER A 78 5.39 43.03 37.77
N VAL A 79 4.99 43.94 36.89
CA VAL A 79 5.78 44.41 35.75
C VAL A 79 6.46 45.72 36.16
N THR A 80 7.78 45.70 36.36
CA THR A 80 8.60 46.92 36.44
C THR A 80 9.31 47.12 35.08
N PRO A 81 9.24 48.32 34.45
CA PRO A 81 9.85 48.53 33.14
C PRO A 81 11.38 48.59 33.22
N LYS A 82 12.07 47.72 32.47
CA LYS A 82 13.52 47.79 32.24
C LYS A 82 13.86 48.91 31.25
N GLU A 83 14.96 49.60 31.55
CA GLU A 83 15.61 50.66 30.76
C GLU A 83 15.73 50.36 29.26
N LYS A 84 15.59 51.42 28.46
CA LYS A 84 15.88 51.45 27.03
C LYS A 84 17.37 51.14 26.78
N PRO A 85 17.73 50.18 25.90
CA PRO A 85 19.12 50.00 25.51
C PRO A 85 19.56 51.15 24.58
N ALA A 86 20.73 51.72 24.87
CA ALA A 86 21.35 52.77 24.08
C ALA A 86 21.62 52.32 22.62
N PRO A 87 21.44 53.20 21.63
CA PRO A 87 21.66 52.85 20.22
C PRO A 87 23.16 52.63 19.97
N LYS A 88 23.52 51.44 19.50
CA LYS A 88 24.85 51.14 18.98
C LYS A 88 25.02 51.86 17.64
N THR A 89 25.79 52.94 17.63
CA THR A 89 26.19 53.62 16.38
C THR A 89 27.31 52.81 15.76
N TYR A 90 27.00 52.07 14.69
CA TYR A 90 27.99 51.32 13.91
C TYR A 90 28.69 52.27 12.93
N SER A 91 30.01 52.10 12.77
CA SER A 91 30.78 52.86 11.78
C SER A 91 30.41 52.41 10.37
N LYS A 92 30.38 53.34 9.40
CA LYS A 92 30.02 53.04 7.99
C LYS A 92 30.85 51.87 7.41
N GLN A 93 32.10 51.75 7.82
CA GLN A 93 33.00 50.68 7.37
C GLN A 93 32.62 49.28 7.89
N GLU A 94 32.01 49.19 9.08
CA GLU A 94 31.56 47.91 9.65
C GLU A 94 30.28 47.43 8.95
N VAL A 95 29.41 48.38 8.58
CA VAL A 95 28.17 48.11 7.82
C VAL A 95 28.52 47.60 6.42
N ASP A 96 29.45 48.25 5.72
CA ASP A 96 29.88 47.83 4.38
C ASP A 96 30.54 46.44 4.41
N SER A 97 31.35 46.16 5.42
CA SER A 97 31.98 44.85 5.62
C SER A 97 30.95 43.74 5.90
N LEU A 98 29.89 44.04 6.66
CA LEU A 98 28.78 43.11 6.86
C LEU A 98 28.05 42.86 5.55
N ILE A 99 27.69 43.91 4.80
CA ILE A 99 26.96 43.78 3.53
C ILE A 99 27.76 42.94 2.52
N GLN A 100 29.08 43.12 2.44
CA GLN A 100 29.93 42.35 1.54
C GLN A 100 29.97 40.86 1.94
N LYS A 101 30.14 40.55 3.23
CA LYS A 101 30.10 39.17 3.73
C LYS A 101 28.74 38.51 3.45
N THR A 102 27.64 39.23 3.64
CA THR A 102 26.29 38.70 3.39
C THR A 102 26.06 38.43 1.90
N LYS A 103 26.51 39.31 1.00
CA LYS A 103 26.44 39.09 -0.46
C LYS A 103 27.21 37.85 -0.89
N SER A 104 28.46 37.70 -0.43
CA SER A 104 29.29 36.53 -0.78
C SER A 104 28.71 35.21 -0.24
N GLN A 105 28.15 35.20 0.97
CA GLN A 105 27.50 34.00 1.52
C GLN A 105 26.20 33.66 0.78
N THR A 106 25.42 34.66 0.36
CA THR A 106 24.17 34.44 -0.36
C THR A 106 24.42 33.91 -1.77
N GLU A 107 25.45 34.40 -2.46
CA GLU A 107 25.85 33.84 -3.77
C GLU A 107 26.36 32.40 -3.67
N GLN A 108 27.13 32.07 -2.64
CA GLN A 108 27.63 30.71 -2.44
C GLN A 108 26.48 29.73 -2.16
N LYS A 109 25.57 30.11 -1.27
CA LYS A 109 24.37 29.31 -0.97
C LYS A 109 23.45 29.17 -2.17
N ALA A 110 23.25 30.23 -2.95
CA ALA A 110 22.44 30.16 -4.18
C ALA A 110 23.07 29.21 -5.22
N LYS A 111 24.40 29.26 -5.41
CA LYS A 111 25.11 28.34 -6.31
C LYS A 111 25.04 26.88 -5.85
N GLU A 112 25.04 26.65 -4.54
CA GLU A 112 24.93 25.30 -3.96
C GLU A 112 23.52 24.72 -4.07
N ILE A 113 22.48 25.55 -3.85
CA ILE A 113 21.08 25.17 -4.06
C ILE A 113 20.84 24.83 -5.54
N VAL A 114 21.30 25.66 -6.47
CA VAL A 114 21.16 25.40 -7.91
C VAL A 114 21.86 24.09 -8.32
N LYS A 115 23.06 23.80 -7.79
CA LYS A 115 23.75 22.52 -8.05
C LYS A 115 23.00 21.33 -7.47
N LYS A 116 22.42 21.46 -6.27
CA LYS A 116 21.66 20.40 -5.60
C LYS A 116 20.33 20.11 -6.31
N GLU A 117 19.64 21.15 -6.77
CA GLU A 117 18.43 21.04 -7.60
C GLU A 117 18.73 20.39 -8.98
N LEU A 118 19.83 20.78 -9.64
CA LEU A 118 20.25 20.14 -10.90
C LEU A 118 20.70 18.68 -10.72
N ALA A 119 21.29 18.31 -9.59
CA ALA A 119 21.72 16.93 -9.32
C ALA A 119 20.55 16.01 -8.90
N ASN A 120 19.54 16.55 -8.21
CA ASN A 120 18.32 15.82 -7.83
C ASN A 120 17.33 15.71 -9.00
N THR A 121 17.37 16.66 -9.93
CA THR A 121 16.71 16.54 -11.23
C THR A 121 17.53 15.63 -12.12
N LYS A 122 17.54 14.33 -11.80
CA LYS A 122 17.90 13.31 -12.77
C LYS A 122 17.10 13.60 -14.04
N VAL A 123 17.83 13.69 -15.14
CA VAL A 123 17.38 13.88 -16.52
C VAL A 123 16.18 12.96 -16.81
N ALA A 124 14.98 13.42 -16.49
CA ALA A 124 13.76 12.92 -17.09
C ALA A 124 13.79 13.51 -18.49
N GLN A 125 14.29 12.74 -19.45
CA GLN A 125 14.13 13.09 -20.85
C GLN A 125 12.63 13.40 -21.05
N PRO A 126 12.27 14.54 -21.64
CA PRO A 126 10.87 14.80 -21.94
C PRO A 126 10.39 13.63 -22.80
N GLU A 127 9.37 12.91 -22.35
CA GLU A 127 8.73 11.88 -23.15
C GLU A 127 8.26 12.56 -24.43
N GLN A 128 8.98 12.34 -25.53
CA GLN A 128 8.62 12.87 -26.82
C GLN A 128 7.34 12.15 -27.25
N VAL A 129 6.19 12.78 -26.98
CA VAL A 129 4.89 12.26 -27.39
C VAL A 129 4.78 12.46 -28.90
N VAL A 130 5.28 11.50 -29.67
CA VAL A 130 5.15 11.48 -31.12
C VAL A 130 3.69 11.16 -31.44
N TYR A 131 2.93 12.18 -31.87
CA TYR A 131 1.56 11.99 -32.34
C TYR A 131 1.58 11.31 -33.71
N VAL A 132 1.47 9.99 -33.72
CA VAL A 132 1.34 9.18 -34.94
C VAL A 132 -0.14 9.14 -35.33
N LYS A 133 -0.45 9.40 -36.61
CA LYS A 133 -1.81 9.23 -37.13
C LYS A 133 -2.26 7.77 -36.88
N PRO A 134 -3.50 7.54 -36.38
CA PRO A 134 -4.05 6.20 -36.22
C PRO A 134 -3.98 5.47 -37.56
N ARG A 135 -3.34 4.28 -37.58
CA ARG A 135 -3.31 3.45 -38.79
C ARG A 135 -4.70 2.86 -39.01
N PRO A 136 -5.30 2.96 -40.20
CA PRO A 136 -6.61 2.38 -40.49
C PRO A 136 -6.59 0.85 -40.52
N ASP A 137 -5.41 0.23 -40.60
CA ASP A 137 -5.23 -1.23 -40.70
C ASP A 137 -5.41 -1.96 -39.35
N VAL A 138 -5.52 -1.23 -38.23
CA VAL A 138 -5.71 -1.81 -36.89
C VAL A 138 -7.14 -1.54 -36.45
N SER A 139 -8.01 -2.54 -36.61
CA SER A 139 -9.34 -2.57 -36.00
C SER A 139 -9.21 -2.40 -34.49
N ALA A 140 -9.92 -1.42 -33.91
CA ALA A 140 -9.97 -1.23 -32.47
C ALA A 140 -10.49 -2.49 -31.72
N ASP A 141 -11.27 -3.32 -32.41
CA ASP A 141 -11.84 -4.57 -31.89
C ASP A 141 -10.80 -5.66 -31.61
N ASP A 142 -9.61 -5.58 -32.20
CA ASP A 142 -8.52 -6.55 -31.98
C ASP A 142 -7.54 -6.14 -30.88
N ALA A 143 -7.69 -4.94 -30.32
CA ALA A 143 -6.85 -4.46 -29.24
C ALA A 143 -7.08 -5.32 -27.98
N LEU A 144 -5.99 -5.87 -27.44
CA LEU A 144 -6.02 -6.62 -26.19
C LEU A 144 -5.93 -5.67 -25.00
N ILE A 145 -6.85 -5.83 -24.05
CA ILE A 145 -6.84 -5.10 -22.78
C ILE A 145 -6.01 -5.91 -21.78
N ALA A 146 -4.90 -5.32 -21.31
CA ALA A 146 -4.02 -5.92 -20.32
C ALA A 146 -4.44 -5.54 -18.88
N LYS A 147 -4.54 -6.53 -18.00
CA LYS A 147 -4.87 -6.36 -16.57
C LYS A 147 -3.93 -7.18 -15.70
N ASN A 148 -3.31 -6.51 -14.73
CA ASN A 148 -2.44 -7.16 -13.73
C ASN A 148 -3.28 -7.55 -12.51
N ILE A 149 -3.51 -8.85 -12.29
CA ILE A 149 -4.30 -9.34 -11.16
C ILE A 149 -3.42 -9.54 -9.92
N LEU A 150 -2.24 -10.10 -10.13
CA LEU A 150 -1.20 -10.31 -9.13
C LEU A 150 0.18 -10.04 -9.74
N PRO A 151 1.24 -9.80 -8.94
CA PRO A 151 2.59 -9.53 -9.46
C PRO A 151 3.11 -10.59 -10.45
N PHE A 152 2.68 -11.84 -10.29
CA PHE A 152 3.10 -13.00 -11.10
C PHE A 152 2.02 -13.50 -12.07
N LEU A 153 0.86 -12.81 -12.16
CA LEU A 153 -0.28 -13.22 -12.98
C LEU A 153 -0.87 -12.02 -13.70
N LYS A 154 -0.60 -11.95 -15.01
CA LYS A 154 -1.15 -10.93 -15.90
C LYS A 154 -2.11 -11.57 -16.89
N ILE A 155 -3.12 -10.82 -17.31
CA ILE A 155 -4.13 -11.29 -18.23
C ILE A 155 -4.27 -10.27 -19.35
N GLU A 156 -4.35 -10.74 -20.58
CA GLU A 156 -4.67 -9.93 -21.75
C GLU A 156 -5.92 -10.51 -22.39
N TYR A 157 -6.95 -9.70 -22.64
CA TYR A 157 -8.21 -10.22 -23.17
C TYR A 157 -8.85 -9.27 -24.18
N ASN A 158 -9.64 -9.86 -25.07
CA ASN A 158 -10.62 -9.16 -25.91
C ASN A 158 -11.90 -10.01 -25.98
N ASP A 159 -12.80 -9.71 -26.91
CA ASP A 159 -14.06 -10.46 -27.08
C ASP A 159 -13.87 -11.90 -27.56
N ASN A 160 -12.73 -12.26 -28.15
CA ASN A 160 -12.52 -13.54 -28.82
C ASN A 160 -11.50 -14.45 -28.12
N LYS A 161 -10.47 -13.86 -27.52
CA LYS A 161 -9.32 -14.53 -26.90
C LYS A 161 -9.00 -13.95 -25.52
N LEU A 162 -8.52 -14.81 -24.63
CA LEU A 162 -7.98 -14.47 -23.33
C LEU A 162 -6.63 -15.18 -23.16
N LEU A 163 -5.61 -14.42 -22.79
CA LEU A 163 -4.25 -14.87 -22.55
C LEU A 163 -3.93 -14.71 -21.06
N ILE A 164 -3.34 -15.75 -20.48
CA ILE A 164 -2.90 -15.76 -19.09
C ILE A 164 -1.39 -15.92 -19.06
N HIS A 165 -0.71 -14.89 -18.58
CA HIS A 165 0.74 -14.83 -18.49
C HIS A 165 1.17 -15.12 -17.06
N THR A 166 1.93 -16.20 -16.89
CA THR A 166 2.51 -16.56 -15.60
C THR A 166 3.75 -17.44 -15.80
N GLU A 167 4.69 -17.37 -14.85
CA GLU A 167 5.90 -18.20 -14.84
C GLU A 167 5.66 -19.57 -14.18
N HIS A 168 4.48 -19.77 -13.56
CA HIS A 168 4.17 -20.98 -12.82
C HIS A 168 3.66 -22.09 -13.73
N LYS A 169 4.09 -23.33 -13.44
CA LYS A 169 3.69 -24.51 -14.22
C LYS A 169 2.26 -24.95 -13.89
N VAL A 170 1.49 -25.27 -14.92
CA VAL A 170 0.15 -25.86 -14.79
C VAL A 170 0.27 -27.25 -14.17
N SER A 171 -0.51 -27.52 -13.11
CA SER A 171 -0.61 -28.81 -12.45
C SER A 171 -1.87 -29.58 -12.84
N LYS A 172 -3.01 -28.89 -12.97
CA LYS A 172 -4.29 -29.49 -13.33
C LYS A 172 -5.13 -28.51 -14.15
N LYS A 173 -5.92 -29.05 -15.06
CA LYS A 173 -6.89 -28.31 -15.87
C LYS A 173 -8.21 -29.07 -15.92
N PHE A 174 -9.32 -28.37 -15.73
CA PHE A 174 -10.65 -28.98 -15.84
C PHE A 174 -11.72 -27.91 -16.06
N SER A 175 -12.87 -28.35 -16.53
CA SER A 175 -14.01 -27.48 -16.82
C SER A 175 -15.17 -27.82 -15.89
N VAL A 176 -15.83 -26.81 -15.34
CA VAL A 176 -17.05 -26.97 -14.54
C VAL A 176 -18.24 -26.60 -15.41
N VAL A 177 -18.84 -27.61 -16.05
CA VAL A 177 -19.90 -27.41 -17.06
C VAL A 177 -21.14 -26.73 -16.50
N LYS A 178 -21.56 -27.08 -15.27
CA LYS A 178 -22.75 -26.51 -14.63
C LYS A 178 -22.63 -25.00 -14.40
N GLU A 179 -21.41 -24.50 -14.19
CA GLU A 179 -21.15 -23.11 -13.84
C GLU A 179 -20.48 -22.33 -14.98
N ASN A 180 -20.33 -22.95 -16.15
CA ASN A 180 -19.58 -22.40 -17.29
C ASN A 180 -18.19 -21.87 -16.90
N LYS A 181 -17.41 -22.66 -16.14
CA LYS A 181 -16.06 -22.26 -15.72
C LYS A 181 -14.96 -23.10 -16.35
N LEU A 182 -13.86 -22.44 -16.67
CA LEU A 182 -12.57 -23.08 -16.93
C LEU A 182 -11.69 -22.89 -15.69
N VAL A 183 -11.08 -23.97 -15.24
CA VAL A 183 -10.26 -23.99 -14.02
C VAL A 183 -8.88 -24.51 -14.33
N ILE A 184 -7.87 -23.76 -13.90
CA ILE A 184 -6.46 -24.04 -14.12
C ILE A 184 -5.74 -23.91 -12.78
N ASP A 185 -5.17 -25.01 -12.32
CA ASP A 185 -4.35 -25.06 -11.12
C ASP A 185 -2.87 -24.91 -11.52
N TYR A 186 -2.16 -24.06 -10.80
CA TYR A 186 -0.75 -23.77 -11.01
C TYR A 186 0.06 -24.12 -9.78
N LYS A 187 1.13 -24.90 -9.95
CA LYS A 187 2.00 -25.31 -8.85
C LYS A 187 2.86 -24.14 -8.39
N ALA A 188 2.57 -23.61 -7.21
CA ALA A 188 3.34 -22.54 -6.61
C ALA A 188 3.08 -22.44 -5.10
N LYS A 189 4.14 -22.16 -4.34
CA LYS A 189 4.08 -21.91 -2.89
C LYS A 189 4.05 -20.40 -2.63
N VAL A 190 2.98 -19.75 -3.06
CA VAL A 190 2.80 -18.29 -2.96
C VAL A 190 1.73 -17.94 -1.93
N ASN A 191 1.91 -16.81 -1.23
CA ASN A 191 0.96 -16.32 -0.23
C ASN A 191 0.29 -15.05 -0.75
N PHE A 192 -1.04 -15.09 -0.89
CA PHE A 192 -1.88 -13.97 -1.30
C PHE A 192 -3.34 -14.27 -0.95
N ASN A 193 -4.15 -13.21 -0.82
CA ASN A 193 -5.59 -13.29 -0.62
C ASN A 193 -6.31 -13.47 -1.96
N THR A 194 -7.42 -14.22 -1.95
CA THR A 194 -8.22 -14.44 -3.16
C THR A 194 -8.55 -13.14 -3.88
N LYS A 195 -8.22 -13.06 -5.16
CA LYS A 195 -8.54 -11.92 -6.03
C LYS A 195 -9.68 -12.28 -6.97
N LYS A 196 -10.56 -11.32 -7.21
CA LYS A 196 -11.70 -11.46 -8.11
C LYS A 196 -11.76 -10.20 -8.94
N ASP A 197 -11.85 -10.37 -10.24
CA ASP A 197 -11.91 -9.26 -11.19
C ASP A 197 -12.96 -9.57 -12.26
N ASP A 198 -13.79 -8.58 -12.54
CA ASP A 198 -14.72 -8.65 -13.65
C ASP A 198 -13.96 -8.35 -14.95
N ILE A 199 -14.37 -9.05 -16.02
CA ILE A 199 -13.81 -8.93 -17.37
C ILE A 199 -14.91 -8.35 -18.24
N ASP A 200 -14.68 -7.16 -18.74
CA ASP A 200 -15.62 -6.49 -19.65
C ASP A 200 -15.42 -7.01 -21.07
N SER A 201 -15.97 -8.21 -21.35
CA SER A 201 -15.94 -8.82 -22.68
C SER A 201 -17.24 -9.59 -22.94
N LYS A 202 -17.60 -9.76 -24.21
CA LYS A 202 -18.81 -10.52 -24.61
C LYS A 202 -18.71 -12.03 -24.35
N THR A 203 -17.53 -12.52 -24.01
CA THR A 203 -17.20 -13.96 -24.02
C THR A 203 -16.74 -14.48 -22.65
N PHE A 204 -16.01 -13.67 -21.90
CA PHE A 204 -15.49 -13.94 -20.57
C PHE A 204 -16.11 -12.96 -19.57
N LYS A 205 -16.68 -13.45 -18.47
CA LYS A 205 -17.39 -12.61 -17.48
C LYS A 205 -16.51 -12.15 -16.34
N LYS A 206 -15.76 -13.09 -15.76
CA LYS A 206 -15.06 -12.88 -14.49
C LYS A 206 -13.87 -13.81 -14.41
N ILE A 207 -12.84 -13.36 -13.70
CA ILE A 207 -11.75 -14.20 -13.24
C ILE A 207 -11.62 -14.15 -11.73
N ALA A 208 -11.37 -15.32 -11.15
CA ALA A 208 -11.07 -15.48 -9.74
C ALA A 208 -9.77 -16.26 -9.58
N VAL A 209 -8.90 -15.76 -8.69
CA VAL A 209 -7.62 -16.37 -8.37
C VAL A 209 -7.63 -16.71 -6.89
N GLY A 210 -7.71 -18.01 -6.59
CA GLY A 210 -7.77 -18.55 -5.24
C GLY A 210 -6.44 -19.16 -4.82
N ASN A 211 -6.07 -19.01 -3.55
CA ASN A 211 -4.85 -19.58 -3.00
C ASN A 211 -5.14 -20.87 -2.21
N HIS A 212 -4.48 -21.97 -2.58
CA HIS A 212 -4.58 -23.27 -1.90
C HIS A 212 -3.23 -23.60 -1.23
N LYS A 213 -2.86 -22.80 -0.22
CA LYS A 213 -1.55 -22.86 0.46
C LYS A 213 -1.18 -24.25 0.98
N THR A 214 -2.16 -24.93 1.59
CA THR A 214 -2.00 -26.26 2.17
C THR A 214 -1.62 -27.31 1.13
N GLU A 215 -2.14 -27.17 -0.09
CA GLU A 215 -1.91 -28.10 -1.20
C GLU A 215 -0.78 -27.62 -2.14
N GLY A 216 -0.25 -26.41 -1.94
CA GLY A 216 0.90 -25.88 -2.68
C GLY A 216 0.60 -25.47 -4.12
N PHE A 217 -0.62 -24.99 -4.38
CA PHE A 217 -1.00 -24.42 -5.67
C PHE A 217 -1.90 -23.20 -5.51
N PHE A 218 -2.05 -22.44 -6.59
CA PHE A 218 -3.16 -21.51 -6.73
C PHE A 218 -4.04 -21.89 -7.91
N ARG A 219 -5.30 -21.50 -7.84
CA ARG A 219 -6.33 -21.84 -8.80
C ARG A 219 -6.80 -20.59 -9.51
N VAL A 220 -6.76 -20.59 -10.83
CA VAL A 220 -7.37 -19.58 -11.67
C VAL A 220 -8.66 -20.16 -12.22
N ALA A 221 -9.79 -19.54 -11.89
CA ALA A 221 -11.11 -19.90 -12.37
C ALA A 221 -11.66 -18.76 -13.23
N ILE A 222 -12.02 -19.08 -14.47
CA ILE A 222 -12.53 -18.12 -15.46
C ILE A 222 -13.98 -18.47 -15.72
N GLU A 223 -14.87 -17.52 -15.46
CA GLU A 223 -16.28 -17.64 -15.75
C GLU A 223 -16.57 -17.22 -17.19
N LEU A 224 -17.21 -18.12 -17.92
CA LEU A 224 -17.53 -17.97 -19.33
C LEU A 224 -19.00 -17.62 -19.53
N VAL A 225 -19.29 -16.95 -20.65
CA VAL A 225 -20.68 -16.72 -21.07
C VAL A 225 -21.32 -18.01 -21.56
N ASN A 226 -20.60 -18.79 -22.36
CA ASN A 226 -21.08 -20.04 -22.95
C ASN A 226 -20.46 -21.27 -22.28
N LYS A 227 -20.93 -22.46 -22.68
CA LYS A 227 -20.39 -23.73 -22.18
C LYS A 227 -18.89 -23.85 -22.49
N PRO A 228 -18.09 -24.44 -21.59
CA PRO A 228 -16.64 -24.62 -21.80
C PRO A 228 -16.28 -25.40 -23.08
N SER A 229 -17.19 -26.23 -23.61
CA SER A 229 -17.01 -26.96 -24.87
C SER A 229 -16.81 -26.06 -26.09
N ASN A 230 -17.35 -24.84 -26.04
CA ASN A 230 -17.31 -23.85 -27.12
C ASN A 230 -16.00 -23.05 -27.14
N TYR A 231 -15.01 -23.48 -26.38
CA TYR A 231 -13.72 -22.82 -26.24
C TYR A 231 -12.61 -23.82 -26.54
N ASP A 232 -11.54 -23.31 -27.12
CA ASP A 232 -10.28 -24.02 -27.26
C ASP A 232 -9.25 -23.44 -26.29
N VAL A 233 -8.42 -24.31 -25.72
CA VAL A 233 -7.42 -23.91 -24.73
C VAL A 233 -6.08 -24.49 -25.10
N THR A 234 -5.15 -23.60 -25.46
CA THR A 234 -3.77 -23.95 -25.79
C THR A 234 -2.84 -23.58 -24.65
N TYR A 235 -1.87 -24.45 -24.40
CA TYR A 235 -0.95 -24.35 -23.27
C TYR A 235 0.45 -24.23 -23.84
N ASN A 236 0.96 -23.00 -23.89
CA ASN A 236 2.37 -22.74 -24.16
C ASN A 236 3.03 -22.40 -22.82
N ASP A 237 4.27 -22.83 -22.59
CA ASP A 237 4.92 -22.87 -21.26
C ASP A 237 4.50 -21.75 -20.29
N ASN A 238 4.64 -20.48 -20.69
CA ASN A 238 4.35 -19.32 -19.85
C ASN A 238 3.03 -18.60 -20.21
N ILE A 239 2.33 -19.03 -21.27
CA ILE A 239 1.14 -18.36 -21.80
C ILE A 239 0.06 -19.40 -22.10
N ILE A 240 -1.07 -19.28 -21.42
CA ILE A 240 -2.28 -20.04 -21.75
C ILE A 240 -3.20 -19.16 -22.58
N THR A 241 -3.60 -19.65 -23.74
CA THR A 241 -4.52 -18.95 -24.64
C THR A 241 -5.85 -19.69 -24.67
N ILE A 242 -6.93 -18.96 -24.38
CA ILE A 242 -8.30 -19.45 -24.45
C ILE A 242 -9.00 -18.70 -25.56
N THR A 243 -9.50 -19.41 -26.56
CA THR A 243 -10.15 -18.81 -27.74
C THR A 243 -11.55 -19.39 -27.89
N LYS A 244 -12.53 -18.56 -28.24
CA LYS A 244 -13.86 -19.03 -28.59
C LYS A 244 -13.80 -19.83 -29.91
N LYS A 245 -14.41 -21.02 -29.94
CA LYS A 245 -14.62 -21.80 -31.16
C LYS A 245 -15.74 -21.15 -31.98
N ASN A 246 -15.51 -21.01 -33.28
CA ASN A 246 -16.53 -20.58 -34.25
C ASN A 246 -17.52 -21.70 -34.53
#